data_AF-A0A6G6D7L7-F1
#
_entry.id   AF-A0A6G6D7L7-F1
#
_cell.length_a   1.000
_cell.length_b   1.000
_cell.length_c   1.000
_cell.angle_alpha   90.00
_cell.angle_beta   90.00
_cell.angle_gamma   90.00
#
_symmetry.space_group_name_H-M   'P 1'
#
loop_
_entity.id
_entity.type
_entity.pdbx_description
1 polymer ?
#
loop_
_entity_poly.entity_id
_entity_poly.type
_entity_poly.pdbx_seq_one_letter_code
_entity_poly.pdbx_strand_id
1 'polypeptide(L)'
;MKFSLEGIGAYLYNFVDGRLPQQMTLNALTQKDYLALTILFTVMFLKGYYWALSIRFVVQWFPNINPYIHPLFGLIAITDIFLKEFEDLLPPILGMDLSAMMAFLCLEWMIRTLDSIIIY
;
A
#
# COMPACT_ATOMS: atom_id res chain seq x y z
N MET A 1 -13.12 17.20 25.12
CA MET A 1 -13.05 17.53 23.68
C MET A 1 -14.17 16.79 22.97
N LYS A 2 -15.20 17.50 22.49
CA LYS A 2 -16.32 16.86 21.78
C LYS A 2 -15.83 16.57 20.36
N PHE A 3 -15.54 15.30 20.08
CA PHE A 3 -15.16 14.82 18.75
C PHE A 3 -16.40 14.95 17.85
N SER A 4 -16.57 16.11 17.23
CA SER A 4 -17.71 16.40 16.36
C SER A 4 -17.42 15.87 14.97
N LEU A 5 -18.29 14.99 14.46
CA LEU A 5 -18.23 14.43 13.11
C LEU A 5 -18.20 15.55 12.04
N GLU A 6 -18.84 16.68 12.31
CA GLU A 6 -18.87 17.86 11.43
C GLU A 6 -17.49 18.51 11.31
N GLY A 7 -16.71 18.52 12.39
CA GLY A 7 -15.34 19.05 12.38
C GLY A 7 -14.43 18.19 11.50
N ILE A 8 -14.55 16.87 11.60
CA ILE A 8 -13.75 15.93 10.81
C ILE A 8 -14.05 16.08 9.32
N GLY A 9 -15.32 16.23 8.95
CA GLY A 9 -15.73 16.46 7.57
C GLY A 9 -15.07 17.70 6.96
N ALA A 10 -15.05 18.82 7.69
CA ALA A 10 -14.41 20.06 7.25
C ALA A 10 -12.87 19.93 7.15
N TYR A 11 -12.24 19.24 8.10
CA TYR A 11 -10.80 18.96 8.05
C TYR A 11 -10.42 18.09 6.84
N LEU A 12 -11.19 17.02 6.59
CA LEU A 12 -10.96 16.13 5.45
C LEU A 12 -11.19 16.85 4.12
N TYR A 13 -12.24 17.68 4.01
CA TYR A 13 -12.50 18.51 2.84
C TYR A 13 -11.27 19.38 2.51
N ASN A 14 -10.78 20.17 3.47
CA ASN A 14 -9.66 21.08 3.26
C ASN A 14 -8.33 20.34 3.00
N PHE A 15 -8.14 19.18 3.63
CA PHE A 15 -6.95 18.36 3.42
C PHE A 15 -6.90 17.79 2.01
N VAL A 16 -8.03 17.29 1.50
CA VAL A 16 -8.12 16.74 0.14
C VAL A 16 -8.03 17.86 -0.90
N ASP A 17 -8.79 18.94 -0.73
CA ASP A 17 -8.84 20.09 -1.65
C ASP A 17 -7.45 20.72 -1.85
N GLY A 18 -6.66 20.86 -0.77
CA GLY A 18 -5.29 21.38 -0.84
C GLY A 18 -4.25 20.44 -1.49
N ARG A 19 -4.64 19.22 -1.87
CA ARG A 19 -3.76 18.21 -2.49
C ARG A 19 -4.16 17.88 -3.93
N LEU A 20 -5.29 18.43 -4.42
CA LEU A 20 -5.71 18.27 -5.80
C LEU A 20 -4.89 19.19 -6.72
N PRO A 21 -4.31 18.68 -7.83
CA PRO A 21 -3.64 19.53 -8.81
C PRO A 21 -4.65 20.42 -9.55
N GLN A 22 -4.26 21.67 -9.80
CA GLN A 22 -4.98 22.67 -10.62
C GLN A 22 -6.42 23.01 -10.17
N GLN A 23 -6.60 23.83 -9.13
CA GLN A 23 -7.83 24.60 -8.85
C GLN A 23 -9.16 23.78 -8.85
N MET A 24 -9.08 22.47 -8.64
CA MET A 24 -10.20 21.55 -8.77
C MET A 24 -10.96 21.52 -7.44
N THR A 25 -12.17 22.09 -7.42
CA THR A 25 -13.06 22.04 -6.24
C THR A 25 -13.87 20.75 -6.26
N LEU A 26 -14.19 20.17 -5.09
CA LEU A 26 -14.97 18.93 -4.98
C LEU A 26 -16.34 18.96 -5.70
N ASN A 27 -16.89 20.15 -5.98
CA ASN A 27 -18.16 20.35 -6.67
C ASN A 27 -18.04 20.41 -8.20
N ALA A 28 -16.81 20.45 -8.75
CA ALA A 28 -16.53 20.56 -10.18
C ALA A 28 -15.90 19.27 -10.76
N LEU A 29 -15.86 18.18 -9.98
CA LEU A 29 -15.24 16.92 -10.38
C LEU A 29 -15.98 16.30 -11.56
N THR A 30 -15.27 16.15 -12.67
CA THR A 30 -15.72 15.39 -13.83
C THR A 30 -15.53 13.89 -13.57
N GLN A 31 -16.20 13.02 -14.34
CA GLN A 31 -16.05 11.56 -14.20
C GLN A 31 -14.57 11.10 -14.25
N LYS A 32 -13.73 11.81 -15.01
CA LYS A 32 -12.29 11.54 -15.12
C LYS A 32 -11.55 11.77 -13.79
N ASP A 33 -11.97 12.76 -13.02
CA ASP A 33 -11.31 13.13 -11.76
C ASP A 33 -11.60 12.10 -10.67
N TYR A 34 -12.82 11.53 -10.66
CA TYR A 34 -13.15 10.40 -9.79
C TYR A 34 -12.30 9.17 -10.13
N LEU A 35 -12.07 8.88 -11.41
CA LEU A 35 -11.21 7.77 -11.83
C LEU A 35 -9.75 8.02 -11.43
N ALA A 36 -9.25 9.25 -11.59
CA ALA A 36 -7.90 9.61 -11.15
C ALA A 36 -7.73 9.44 -9.63
N LEU A 37 -8.73 9.86 -8.84
CA LEU A 37 -8.72 9.72 -7.39
C LEU A 37 -8.73 8.26 -6.93
N THR A 38 -9.52 7.39 -7.59
CA THR A 38 -9.54 5.97 -7.24
C THR A 38 -8.22 5.29 -7.57
N ILE A 39 -7.62 5.58 -8.72
CA ILE A 39 -6.30 5.06 -9.10
C ILE A 39 -5.23 5.53 -8.11
N LEU A 40 -5.25 6.82 -7.74
CA LEU A 40 -4.32 7.40 -6.78
C LEU A 40 -4.45 6.75 -5.39
N PHE A 41 -5.67 6.49 -4.93
CA PHE A 41 -5.90 5.74 -3.69
C PHE A 41 -5.31 4.32 -3.76
N THR A 42 -5.52 3.60 -4.88
CA THR A 42 -4.95 2.26 -5.08
C THR A 42 -3.42 2.28 -5.10
N VAL A 43 -2.81 3.26 -5.76
CA VAL A 43 -1.35 3.45 -5.75
C VAL A 43 -0.82 3.68 -4.33
N MET A 44 -1.45 4.58 -3.57
CA MET A 44 -1.01 4.86 -2.20
C MET A 44 -1.12 3.62 -1.30
N PHE A 45 -2.19 2.83 -1.48
CA PHE A 45 -2.36 1.57 -0.78
C PHE A 45 -1.24 0.57 -1.13
N LEU A 46 -0.94 0.37 -2.41
CA LEU A 46 0.14 -0.52 -2.87
C LEU A 46 1.51 -0.07 -2.35
N LYS A 47 1.80 1.24 -2.33
CA LYS A 47 3.03 1.79 -1.74
C LYS A 47 3.10 1.52 -0.24
N GLY A 48 1.99 1.66 0.49
CA GLY A 48 1.93 1.27 1.91
C GLY A 48 2.19 -0.22 2.11
N TYR A 49 1.63 -1.06 1.25
CA TYR A 49 1.85 -2.51 1.26
C TYR A 49 3.30 -2.88 0.96
N TYR A 50 3.97 -2.19 0.03
CA TYR A 50 5.40 -2.36 -0.25
C TYR A 50 6.25 -2.15 1.01
N TRP A 51 5.96 -1.11 1.78
CA TRP A 51 6.64 -0.85 3.05
C TRP A 51 6.34 -1.91 4.10
N ALA A 52 5.10 -2.39 4.18
CA ALA A 52 4.72 -3.50 5.07
C ALA A 52 5.52 -4.77 4.76
N LEU A 53 5.66 -5.13 3.48
CA LEU A 53 6.47 -6.28 3.03
C LEU A 53 7.96 -6.07 3.35
N SER A 54 8.46 -4.84 3.20
CA SER A 54 9.84 -4.47 3.57
C SER A 54 10.11 -4.65 5.06
N ILE A 55 9.17 -4.23 5.93
CA ILE A 55 9.29 -4.45 7.38
C ILE A 55 9.31 -5.95 7.69
N ARG A 56 8.41 -6.74 7.10
CA ARG A 56 8.41 -8.19 7.27
C ARG A 56 9.74 -8.81 6.85
N PHE A 57 10.25 -8.43 5.68
CA PHE A 57 11.50 -8.94 5.14
C PHE A 57 12.66 -8.69 6.13
N VAL A 58 12.74 -7.47 6.67
CA VAL A 58 13.73 -7.12 7.70
C VAL A 58 13.53 -7.94 8.98
N VAL A 59 12.30 -8.13 9.44
CA VAL A 59 11.99 -8.93 10.64
C VAL A 59 12.41 -10.39 10.46
N GLN A 60 12.14 -10.99 9.31
CA GLN A 60 12.54 -12.37 8.99
C GLN A 60 14.06 -12.52 8.85
N TRP A 61 14.77 -11.44 8.52
CA TRP A 61 16.24 -11.43 8.46
C TRP A 61 16.90 -11.39 9.84
N PHE A 62 16.19 -10.99 10.90
CA PHE A 62 16.73 -11.00 12.25
C PHE A 62 16.39 -12.31 12.99
N PRO A 63 17.35 -13.23 13.18
CA PRO A 63 17.08 -14.55 13.78
C PRO A 63 16.64 -14.51 15.26
N ASN A 64 16.82 -13.36 15.93
CA ASN A 64 16.51 -13.19 17.35
C ASN A 64 15.14 -12.53 17.60
N ILE A 65 14.36 -12.21 16.56
CA ILE A 65 13.03 -11.61 16.70
C ILE A 65 11.98 -12.71 16.62
N ASN A 66 11.13 -12.85 17.65
CA ASN A 66 9.96 -13.70 17.58
C ASN A 66 8.88 -13.05 16.69
N PRO A 67 8.57 -13.59 15.50
CA PRO A 67 7.61 -12.98 14.57
C PRO A 67 6.16 -13.12 15.04
N TYR A 68 5.90 -14.05 15.97
CA TYR A 68 4.56 -14.40 16.46
C TYR A 68 4.09 -13.52 17.62
N ILE A 69 4.81 -12.44 17.92
CA ILE A 69 4.36 -11.43 18.87
C ILE A 69 3.39 -10.46 18.15
N HIS A 70 2.29 -10.08 18.81
CA HIS A 70 1.45 -8.99 18.31
C HIS A 70 2.21 -7.67 18.50
N PRO A 71 2.30 -6.76 17.50
CA PRO A 71 1.52 -6.63 16.25
C PRO A 71 2.15 -7.28 15.00
N LEU A 72 3.35 -7.86 15.10
CA LEU A 72 4.09 -8.44 13.97
C LEU A 72 3.35 -9.63 13.35
N PHE A 73 2.66 -10.44 14.16
CA PHE A 73 1.84 -11.52 13.63
C PHE A 73 0.76 -11.02 12.65
N GLY A 74 0.15 -9.87 12.92
CA GLY A 74 -0.84 -9.27 12.02
C GLY A 74 -0.22 -8.82 10.70
N LEU A 75 1.00 -8.27 10.74
CA LEU A 75 1.76 -7.91 9.55
C LEU A 75 2.06 -9.15 8.69
N ILE A 76 2.45 -10.26 9.31
CA ILE A 76 2.73 -11.52 8.62
C ILE A 76 1.45 -12.06 7.99
N ALA A 77 0.34 -12.13 8.72
CA ALA A 77 -0.93 -12.61 8.19
C ALA A 77 -1.41 -11.82 6.97
N ILE A 78 -1.25 -10.49 6.98
CA ILE A 78 -1.62 -9.61 5.85
C ILE A 78 -0.69 -9.81 4.65
N THR A 79 0.60 -10.04 4.91
CA THR A 79 1.60 -10.20 3.85
C THR A 79 1.65 -11.62 3.28
N ASP A 80 1.30 -12.64 4.07
CA ASP A 80 1.25 -14.06 3.67
C ASP A 80 0.24 -14.31 2.55
N ILE A 81 -0.92 -13.65 2.58
CA ILE A 81 -1.94 -13.81 1.54
C ILE A 81 -1.37 -13.53 0.15
N PHE A 82 -0.45 -12.56 0.05
CA PHE A 82 0.20 -12.23 -1.22
C PHE A 82 1.41 -13.12 -1.50
N LEU A 83 2.26 -13.38 -0.50
CA LEU A 83 3.47 -14.19 -0.70
C LEU A 83 3.15 -15.64 -1.06
N LYS A 84 2.07 -16.20 -0.52
CA LYS A 84 1.63 -17.57 -0.80
C LYS A 84 1.41 -17.84 -2.29
N GLU A 85 1.00 -16.83 -3.05
CA GLU A 85 0.84 -16.94 -4.51
C GLU A 85 2.18 -17.08 -5.25
N PHE A 86 3.29 -16.71 -4.60
CA PHE A 86 4.65 -16.80 -5.15
C PHE A 86 5.49 -17.91 -4.52
N GLU A 87 5.05 -18.52 -3.40
CA GLU A 87 5.76 -19.59 -2.68
C GLU A 87 5.94 -20.84 -3.54
N ASP A 88 4.93 -21.23 -4.32
CA ASP A 88 4.99 -22.40 -5.20
C ASP A 88 5.75 -22.13 -6.51
N LEU A 89 6.08 -20.86 -6.78
CA LEU A 89 6.70 -20.45 -8.04
C LEU A 89 8.23 -20.66 -8.03
N LEU A 90 8.86 -20.55 -6.86
CA LEU A 90 10.31 -20.63 -6.71
C LEU A 90 10.68 -21.63 -5.60
N PRO A 91 11.59 -22.58 -5.88
CA PRO A 91 12.10 -23.44 -4.83
C PRO A 91 12.86 -22.61 -3.77
N PRO A 92 12.75 -22.93 -2.48
CA PRO A 92 13.51 -22.23 -1.43
C PRO A 92 15.01 -22.49 -1.64
N ILE A 93 15.77 -21.43 -1.93
CA ILE A 93 17.23 -21.50 -2.09
C ILE A 93 17.86 -21.02 -0.78
N LEU A 94 18.74 -21.86 -0.20
CA LEU A 94 19.50 -21.55 1.03
C LEU A 94 18.64 -21.26 2.28
N GLY A 95 17.40 -21.73 2.33
CA GLY A 95 16.47 -21.43 3.43
C GLY A 95 16.01 -19.97 3.48
N MET A 96 16.32 -19.18 2.45
CA MET A 96 15.83 -17.83 2.27
C MET A 96 14.56 -17.84 1.42
N ASP A 97 13.65 -16.93 1.75
CA ASP A 97 12.39 -16.77 1.05
C ASP A 97 12.59 -15.97 -0.25
N LEU A 98 12.67 -16.68 -1.39
CA LEU A 98 12.74 -16.06 -2.72
C LEU A 98 11.39 -15.59 -3.23
N SER A 99 10.28 -16.06 -2.64
CA SER A 99 8.93 -15.62 -3.01
C SER A 99 8.79 -14.10 -2.79
N ALA A 100 9.43 -13.59 -1.73
CA ALA A 100 9.49 -12.17 -1.42
C ALA A 100 10.10 -11.33 -2.55
N MET A 101 11.14 -11.82 -3.24
CA MET A 101 11.73 -11.09 -4.38
C MET A 101 10.76 -10.97 -5.56
N MET A 102 10.04 -12.04 -5.88
CA MET A 102 9.02 -12.01 -6.94
C MET A 102 7.85 -11.12 -6.56
N ALA A 103 7.42 -11.18 -5.31
CA ALA A 103 6.39 -10.31 -4.76
C ALA A 103 6.78 -8.83 -4.87
N PHE A 104 8.01 -8.45 -4.49
CA PHE A 104 8.50 -7.08 -4.66
C PHE A 104 8.53 -6.65 -6.14
N LEU A 105 9.00 -7.51 -7.03
CA LEU A 105 9.05 -7.20 -8.47
C LEU A 105 7.65 -6.97 -9.04
N CYS A 106 6.71 -7.86 -8.71
CA CYS A 106 5.31 -7.76 -9.13
C CYS A 106 4.66 -6.48 -8.60
N LEU A 107 4.84 -6.20 -7.31
CA LEU A 107 4.26 -5.04 -6.65
C LEU A 107 4.82 -3.72 -7.23
N GLU A 108 6.14 -3.66 -7.44
CA GLU A 108 6.80 -2.50 -8.06
C GLU A 108 6.31 -2.27 -9.50
N TRP A 109 6.12 -3.35 -10.26
CA TRP A 109 5.57 -3.27 -11.61
C TRP A 109 4.13 -2.74 -11.62
N MET A 110 3.27 -3.23 -10.71
CA MET A 110 1.89 -2.73 -10.55
C MET A 110 1.86 -1.25 -10.15
N ILE A 111 2.71 -0.83 -9.22
CA ILE A 111 2.80 0.58 -8.80
C ILE A 111 3.21 1.47 -9.99
N ARG A 112 4.27 1.09 -10.72
CA ARG A 112 4.78 1.88 -11.85
C ARG A 112 3.78 2.00 -12.99
N THR A 113 3.08 0.90 -13.31
CA THR A 113 2.06 0.89 -14.36
C THR A 113 0.87 1.79 -13.99
N LEU A 114 0.39 1.71 -12.76
CA LEU A 114 -0.70 2.58 -12.28
C LEU A 114 -0.28 4.05 -12.19
N ASP A 115 0.92 4.34 -11.66
CA ASP A 115 1.46 5.70 -11.61
C ASP A 115 1.59 6.29 -13.03
N SER A 116 1.98 5.49 -14.01
CA SER A 116 2.07 5.95 -15.40
C SER A 116 0.72 6.44 -15.93
N ILE A 117 -0.38 5.79 -15.57
CA ILE A 117 -1.74 6.15 -16.04
C ILE A 117 -2.20 7.48 -15.45
N ILE A 118 -1.78 7.83 -14.22
CA ILE A 118 -2.15 9.10 -13.58
C ILE A 118 -1.41 10.30 -14.23
N ILE A 119 -0.20 10.08 -14.74
CA ILE A 119 0.65 11.14 -15.29
C ILE A 119 0.21 11.56 -16.71
N TYR A 120 -0.55 10.71 -17.42
CA TYR A 120 -1.11 10.99 -18.75
C TYR A 120 -2.56 11.49 -18.67
#